data_AF-A0A8C9GL24-F1
#
_entry.id   AF-A0A8C9GL24-F1
#
_cell.length_a   1.000
_cell.length_b   1.000
_cell.length_c   1.000
_cell.angle_alpha   90.00
_cell.angle_beta   90.00
_cell.angle_gamma   90.00
#
_symmetry.space_group_name_H-M   'P 1'
#
loop_
_entity.id
_entity.type
_entity.pdbx_description
1 polymer ?
#
loop_
_entity_poly.entity_id
_entity_poly.type
_entity_poly.pdbx_seq_one_letter_code
_entity_poly.pdbx_strand_id
1 'polypeptide(L)'
;MKEFLKYDCHIILACRSVELMHQVAISLCGNRITCVELDLSSYKSIEKCANTILGKVDKIDIIINNAGFMKKNHEYIDNIESHFFINYLGHFYLTHLLYNCILKSNTLVINLSSFAHCMLIKKDVDFKLIFKHNTKKSNSNLLYRREYYFSKLCMLYFSQQLQAKLEKENTTACSVSVNPGFVKTYLFKHEALWFRCFILNYCFPKTPLQGAQTIL
;
A
#
# COMPACT_ATOMS: atom_id res chain seq x y z
N MET A 1 13.41 0.85 -3.80
CA MET A 1 14.47 1.35 -2.89
C MET A 1 15.86 1.15 -3.48
N LYS A 2 16.40 -0.07 -3.62
CA LYS A 2 17.76 -0.28 -4.18
C LYS A 2 17.98 0.38 -5.54
N GLU A 3 16.98 0.33 -6.42
CA GLU A 3 17.06 0.97 -7.73
C GLU A 3 17.04 2.51 -7.63
N PHE A 4 16.16 3.11 -6.82
CA PHE A 4 16.17 4.56 -6.57
C PHE A 4 17.49 5.08 -6.00
N LEU A 5 18.20 4.28 -5.18
CA LEU A 5 19.52 4.65 -4.66
C LEU A 5 20.59 4.74 -5.76
N LYS A 6 20.37 4.17 -6.95
CA LYS A 6 21.26 4.33 -8.11
C LYS A 6 21.08 5.68 -8.81
N TYR A 7 19.97 6.36 -8.55
CA TYR A 7 19.60 7.66 -9.14
C TYR A 7 19.70 8.80 -8.12
N ASP A 8 20.54 8.65 -7.11
CA ASP A 8 20.77 9.65 -6.05
C ASP A 8 19.53 10.16 -5.32
N CYS A 9 18.48 9.35 -5.28
CA CYS A 9 17.29 9.68 -4.49
C CYS A 9 17.58 9.60 -2.99
N HIS A 10 17.08 10.58 -2.24
CA HIS A 10 16.91 10.47 -0.80
C HIS A 10 15.60 9.71 -0.50
N ILE A 11 15.67 8.68 0.34
CA ILE A 11 14.55 7.78 0.59
C ILE A 11 14.06 7.94 2.02
N ILE A 12 12.78 8.32 2.16
CA ILE A 12 12.08 8.15 3.44
C ILE A 12 11.50 6.74 3.45
N LEU A 13 12.12 5.85 4.22
CA LEU A 13 11.61 4.50 4.43
C LEU A 13 10.63 4.54 5.60
N ALA A 14 9.34 4.37 5.31
CA ALA A 14 8.28 4.37 6.30
C ALA A 14 7.75 2.95 6.56
N CYS A 15 7.97 2.40 7.75
CA CYS A 15 7.66 1.00 8.07
C CYS A 15 7.27 0.81 9.55
N ARG A 16 6.51 -0.25 9.84
CA ARG A 16 6.07 -0.59 11.21
C ARG A 16 7.21 -1.13 12.08
N SER A 17 8.08 -1.96 11.52
CA SER A 17 9.19 -2.56 12.28
C SER A 17 10.41 -1.66 12.22
N VAL A 18 10.60 -0.87 13.28
CA VAL A 18 11.71 0.09 13.41
C VAL A 18 13.06 -0.62 13.33
N GLU A 19 13.23 -1.73 14.04
CA GLU A 19 14.48 -2.50 14.03
C GLU A 19 14.87 -3.00 12.64
N LEU A 20 13.96 -3.69 11.94
CA LEU A 20 14.22 -4.19 10.58
C LEU A 20 14.47 -3.04 9.59
N MET A 21 13.73 -1.94 9.76
CA MET A 21 13.90 -0.74 8.93
C MET A 21 15.31 -0.15 9.09
N HIS A 22 15.82 -0.01 10.32
CA HIS A 22 17.18 0.48 10.57
C HIS A 22 18.25 -0.48 10.05
N GLN A 23 18.08 -1.79 10.24
CA GLN A 23 19.01 -2.80 9.69
C GLN A 23 19.11 -2.68 8.16
N VAL A 24 17.96 -2.55 7.49
CA VAL A 24 17.91 -2.38 6.04
C VAL A 24 18.56 -1.05 5.61
N ALA A 25 18.31 0.05 6.32
CA ALA A 25 18.92 1.34 6.03
C ALA A 25 20.46 1.29 6.15
N ILE A 26 20.97 0.68 7.23
CA ILE A 26 22.42 0.49 7.44
C ILE A 26 23.03 -0.32 6.29
N SER A 27 22.35 -1.40 5.86
CA SER A 27 22.86 -2.27 4.77
C SER A 27 22.89 -1.62 3.38
N LEU A 28 22.18 -0.51 3.16
CA LEU A 28 21.98 0.11 1.84
C LEU A 28 22.50 1.55 1.73
N CYS A 29 23.51 1.91 2.53
CA CYS A 29 24.08 3.26 2.65
C CYS A 29 23.14 4.24 3.37
N GLY A 30 23.10 4.15 4.70
CA GLY A 30 22.15 4.85 5.58
C GLY A 30 22.08 6.37 5.45
N ASN A 31 23.10 7.05 4.93
CA ASN A 31 23.11 8.53 4.82
C ASN A 31 22.02 9.09 3.88
N ARG A 32 21.52 8.28 2.93
CA ARG A 32 20.44 8.66 2.00
C ARG A 32 19.09 8.04 2.37
N ILE A 33 18.98 7.45 3.57
CA ILE A 33 17.76 6.78 4.03
C ILE A 33 17.34 7.36 5.37
N THR A 34 16.22 8.08 5.39
CA THR A 34 15.56 8.50 6.62
C THR A 34 14.54 7.44 7.02
N CYS A 35 14.70 6.85 8.20
CA CYS A 35 13.73 5.92 8.77
C CYS A 35 12.61 6.68 9.49
N VAL A 36 11.36 6.37 9.19
CA VAL A 36 10.17 6.93 9.87
C VAL A 36 9.24 5.78 10.25
N GLU A 37 8.84 5.72 11.51
CA GLU A 37 7.89 4.71 11.95
C GLU A 37 6.50 4.96 11.33
N LEU A 38 5.90 3.91 10.76
CA LEU A 38 4.56 3.96 10.21
C LEU A 38 3.83 2.63 10.41
N ASP A 39 2.77 2.67 11.22
CA ASP A 39 1.77 1.62 11.31
C ASP A 39 0.45 2.09 10.68
N LEU A 40 0.16 1.58 9.49
CA LEU A 40 -1.08 1.87 8.75
C LEU A 40 -2.34 1.34 9.42
N SER A 41 -2.22 0.56 10.50
CA SER A 41 -3.35 0.13 11.33
C SER A 41 -3.73 1.12 12.44
N SER A 42 -3.07 2.28 12.53
CA SER A 42 -3.31 3.29 13.57
C SER A 42 -3.32 4.70 13.01
N TYR A 43 -4.46 5.40 13.13
CA TYR A 43 -4.56 6.81 12.73
C TYR A 43 -3.49 7.68 13.39
N LYS A 44 -3.23 7.50 14.69
CA LYS A 44 -2.21 8.23 15.44
C LYS A 44 -0.80 8.00 14.87
N SER A 45 -0.50 6.77 14.45
CA SER A 45 0.79 6.46 13.81
C SER A 45 0.90 7.13 12.45
N ILE A 46 -0.18 7.11 11.66
CA ILE A 46 -0.24 7.77 10.35
C ILE A 46 -0.03 9.29 10.48
N GLU A 47 -0.72 9.93 11.42
CA GLU A 47 -0.57 11.38 11.71
C GLU A 47 0.86 11.72 12.16
N LYS A 48 1.43 10.94 13.09
CA LYS A 48 2.80 11.14 13.56
C LYS A 48 3.82 10.99 12.42
N CYS A 49 3.63 9.99 11.56
CA CYS A 49 4.47 9.77 10.38
C CYS A 49 4.38 10.97 9.43
N ALA A 50 3.18 11.41 9.07
CA ALA A 50 2.96 12.55 8.18
C ALA A 50 3.62 13.82 8.73
N ASN A 51 3.40 14.15 10.01
CA ASN A 51 4.02 15.30 10.66
C ASN A 51 5.55 15.21 10.69
N THR A 52 6.09 14.01 10.92
CA THR A 52 7.56 13.79 10.88
C THR A 52 8.13 14.01 9.48
N ILE A 53 7.42 13.58 8.43
CA ILE A 53 7.82 13.79 7.04
C ILE A 53 7.79 15.29 6.71
N LEU A 54 6.66 15.95 6.98
CA LEU A 54 6.47 17.38 6.71
C LEU A 54 7.44 18.28 7.49
N GLY A 55 7.92 17.85 8.66
CA GLY A 55 8.96 18.54 9.41
C GLY A 55 10.40 18.30 8.92
N LYS A 56 10.59 17.38 7.96
CA LYS A 56 11.92 17.00 7.45
C LYS A 56 12.14 17.39 5.99
N VAL A 57 11.09 17.51 5.20
CA VAL A 57 11.17 17.83 3.78
C VAL A 57 10.10 18.84 3.38
N ASP A 58 10.49 19.82 2.56
CA ASP A 58 9.57 20.80 2.00
C ASP A 58 8.89 20.29 0.71
N LYS A 59 9.51 19.29 0.06
CA LYS A 59 9.11 18.74 -1.23
C LYS A 59 9.16 17.21 -1.20
N ILE A 60 8.21 16.57 -1.86
CA ILE A 60 8.21 15.12 -2.10
C ILE A 60 8.07 14.88 -3.60
N ASP A 61 9.06 14.24 -4.22
CA ASP A 61 9.00 13.96 -5.67
C ASP A 61 8.15 12.73 -5.98
N ILE A 62 8.23 11.68 -5.14
CA ILE A 62 7.53 10.42 -5.37
C ILE A 62 6.97 9.89 -4.04
N ILE A 63 5.69 9.49 -4.05
CA ILE A 63 5.06 8.74 -2.95
C ILE A 63 4.70 7.36 -3.48
N ILE A 64 5.13 6.31 -2.79
CA ILE A 64 4.83 4.92 -3.18
C ILE A 64 4.02 4.25 -2.08
N ASN A 65 2.71 4.15 -2.30
CA ASN A 65 1.78 3.42 -1.43
C ASN A 65 1.86 1.92 -1.72
N ASN A 66 2.97 1.31 -1.28
CA ASN A 66 3.33 -0.09 -1.58
C ASN A 66 2.90 -1.09 -0.50
N ALA A 67 2.85 -0.68 0.77
CA ALA A 67 2.59 -1.61 1.88
C ALA A 67 1.26 -2.36 1.68
N GLY A 68 1.30 -3.69 1.88
CA GLY A 68 0.15 -4.56 1.71
C GLY A 68 0.09 -5.64 2.78
N PHE A 69 -1.11 -5.91 3.26
CA PHE A 69 -1.45 -6.86 4.29
C PHE A 69 -2.47 -7.85 3.76
N MET A 70 -2.22 -9.14 3.97
CA MET A 70 -3.19 -10.20 3.72
C MET A 70 -3.05 -11.28 4.80
N LYS A 71 -4.15 -11.56 5.50
CA LYS A 71 -4.23 -12.56 6.56
C LYS A 71 -5.58 -13.25 6.49
N LYS A 72 -5.61 -14.55 6.81
CA LYS A 72 -6.85 -15.34 6.77
C LYS A 72 -7.87 -14.93 7.83
N ASN A 73 -7.41 -14.33 8.92
CA ASN A 73 -8.27 -13.90 10.01
C ASN A 73 -9.07 -12.67 9.58
N HIS A 74 -10.36 -12.69 9.87
CA HIS A 74 -11.22 -11.53 9.70
C HIS A 74 -11.12 -10.68 10.98
N GLU A 75 -10.37 -9.58 10.90
CA GLU A 75 -10.07 -8.65 11.99
C GLU A 75 -10.61 -7.26 11.66
N TYR A 76 -10.85 -6.44 12.68
CA TYR A 76 -11.35 -5.07 12.52
C TYR A 76 -10.50 -4.07 13.28
N ILE A 77 -10.31 -2.90 12.68
CA ILE A 77 -9.66 -1.72 13.25
C ILE A 77 -10.72 -0.62 13.23
N ASP A 78 -11.05 -0.06 14.39
CA ASP A 78 -12.07 0.98 14.52
C ASP A 78 -13.41 0.63 13.81
N ASN A 79 -13.84 -0.63 13.97
CA ASN A 79 -15.03 -1.21 13.33
C ASN A 79 -14.99 -1.35 11.80
N ILE A 80 -13.83 -1.14 11.17
CA ILE A 80 -13.59 -1.33 9.74
C ILE A 80 -12.71 -2.55 9.55
N GLU A 81 -13.01 -3.35 8.53
CA GLU A 81 -12.26 -4.56 8.23
C GLU A 81 -10.77 -4.25 7.95
N SER A 82 -9.88 -5.05 8.55
CA SER A 82 -8.44 -4.81 8.61
C SER A 82 -7.72 -4.69 7.27
N HIS A 83 -8.07 -5.49 6.26
CA HIS A 83 -7.47 -5.37 4.92
C HIS A 83 -7.88 -4.06 4.27
N PHE A 84 -9.16 -3.70 4.36
CA PHE A 84 -9.64 -2.42 3.86
C PHE A 84 -8.96 -1.26 4.58
N PHE A 85 -8.85 -1.33 5.91
CA PHE A 85 -8.22 -0.29 6.71
C PHE A 85 -6.75 -0.11 6.30
N ILE A 86 -5.95 -1.19 6.35
CA ILE A 86 -4.50 -1.10 6.15
C ILE A 86 -4.13 -0.87 4.68
N ASN A 87 -4.74 -1.61 3.75
CA ASN A 87 -4.34 -1.59 2.34
C ASN A 87 -4.92 -0.41 1.55
N TYR A 88 -5.95 0.24 2.08
CA TYR A 88 -6.60 1.36 1.41
C TYR A 88 -6.70 2.57 2.33
N LEU A 89 -7.44 2.49 3.43
CA LEU A 89 -7.78 3.68 4.23
C LEU A 89 -6.56 4.35 4.85
N GLY A 90 -5.60 3.58 5.35
CA GLY A 90 -4.37 4.09 5.92
C GLY A 90 -3.51 4.83 4.88
N HIS A 91 -3.40 4.28 3.66
CA HIS A 91 -2.68 4.92 2.55
C HIS A 91 -3.41 6.17 2.05
N PHE A 92 -4.73 6.09 1.89
CA PHE A 92 -5.58 7.22 1.54
C PHE A 92 -5.40 8.36 2.55
N TYR A 93 -5.45 8.03 3.85
CA TYR A 93 -5.33 9.01 4.91
C TYR A 93 -3.94 9.63 4.98
N LEU A 94 -2.87 8.82 4.89
CA LEU A 94 -1.50 9.34 4.81
C LEU A 94 -1.32 10.28 3.61
N THR A 95 -1.81 9.88 2.43
CA THR A 95 -1.73 10.70 1.21
C THR A 95 -2.53 12.00 1.37
N HIS A 96 -3.67 11.95 2.06
CA HIS A 96 -4.48 13.13 2.37
C HIS A 96 -3.75 14.11 3.29
N LEU A 97 -3.06 13.62 4.33
CA LEU A 97 -2.26 14.47 5.23
C LEU A 97 -1.07 15.11 4.50
N LEU A 98 -0.51 14.43 3.51
CA LEU A 98 0.59 14.95 2.67
C LEU A 98 0.10 15.79 1.48
N TYR A 99 -1.21 15.97 1.31
CA TYR A 99 -1.81 16.52 0.09
C TYR A 99 -1.31 17.93 -0.26
N ASN A 100 -1.14 18.80 0.74
CA ASN A 100 -0.61 20.15 0.50
C ASN A 100 0.85 20.13 0.00
N CYS A 101 1.66 19.15 0.42
CA CYS A 101 3.02 18.98 -0.09
C CYS A 101 3.00 18.44 -1.53
N ILE A 102 2.07 17.53 -1.83
CA ILE A 102 1.81 17.00 -3.17
C ILE A 102 1.45 18.13 -4.13
N LEU A 103 0.52 19.03 -3.76
CA LEU A 103 0.08 20.12 -4.62
C LEU A 103 1.18 21.11 -4.99
N LYS A 104 2.09 21.38 -4.05
CA LYS A 104 3.21 22.33 -4.22
C LYS A 104 4.33 21.80 -5.11
N SER A 105 4.30 20.52 -5.46
CA SER A 105 5.40 19.81 -6.09
C SER A 105 4.93 19.07 -7.33
N ASN A 106 5.85 18.67 -8.20
CA ASN A 106 5.55 17.76 -9.31
C ASN A 106 5.47 16.30 -8.81
N THR A 107 4.75 16.05 -7.72
CA THR A 107 4.78 14.75 -7.05
C THR A 107 4.12 13.66 -7.90
N LEU A 108 4.78 12.52 -8.04
CA LEU A 108 4.18 11.30 -8.57
C LEU A 108 3.70 10.41 -7.42
N VAL A 109 2.39 10.21 -7.30
CA VAL A 109 1.79 9.27 -6.35
C VAL A 109 1.55 7.94 -7.05
N ILE A 110 2.22 6.89 -6.58
CA ILE A 110 2.12 5.53 -7.11
C ILE A 110 1.39 4.65 -6.10
N ASN A 111 0.22 4.16 -6.48
CA ASN A 111 -0.62 3.31 -5.66
C ASN A 111 -0.53 1.85 -6.13
N LEU A 112 -0.12 0.93 -5.25
CA LEU A 112 -0.04 -0.48 -5.63
C LEU A 112 -1.39 -1.18 -5.48
N SER A 113 -2.00 -1.47 -6.63
CA SER A 113 -3.13 -2.37 -6.75
C SER A 113 -2.65 -3.83 -6.97
N SER A 114 -3.55 -4.70 -7.40
CA SER A 114 -3.29 -6.11 -7.71
C SER A 114 -4.34 -6.62 -8.67
N PHE A 115 -3.98 -7.54 -9.57
CA PHE A 115 -4.95 -8.27 -10.41
C PHE A 115 -6.10 -8.92 -9.62
N ALA A 116 -5.87 -9.16 -8.32
CA ALA A 116 -6.86 -9.69 -7.40
C ALA A 116 -8.20 -8.91 -7.39
N HIS A 117 -8.20 -7.61 -7.70
CA HIS A 117 -9.43 -6.82 -7.81
C HIS A 117 -10.41 -7.34 -8.89
N CYS A 118 -9.90 -8.00 -9.95
CA CYS A 118 -10.71 -8.55 -11.03
C CYS A 118 -11.51 -9.81 -10.60
N MET A 119 -11.22 -10.37 -9.43
CA MET A 119 -11.90 -11.55 -8.89
C MET A 119 -13.19 -11.20 -8.15
N LEU A 120 -13.48 -9.92 -7.96
CA LEU A 120 -14.72 -9.44 -7.36
C LEU A 120 -15.88 -9.59 -8.34
N ILE A 121 -17.03 -10.01 -7.82
CA ILE A 121 -18.30 -9.91 -8.54
C ILE A 121 -19.12 -8.72 -8.02
N LYS A 122 -20.14 -8.30 -8.78
CA LYS A 122 -20.91 -7.07 -8.49
C LYS A 122 -21.40 -6.96 -7.03
N LYS A 123 -21.80 -8.08 -6.42
CA LYS A 123 -22.28 -8.12 -5.03
C LYS A 123 -21.19 -7.90 -3.98
N ASP A 124 -19.92 -8.06 -4.34
CA ASP A 124 -18.78 -7.90 -3.42
C ASP A 124 -18.36 -6.43 -3.29
N VAL A 125 -18.78 -5.58 -4.23
CA VAL A 125 -18.46 -4.15 -4.29
C VAL A 125 -19.50 -3.36 -3.49
N ASP A 126 -19.46 -3.50 -2.17
CA ASP A 126 -20.34 -2.79 -1.24
C ASP A 126 -19.57 -2.38 0.02
N PHE A 127 -19.46 -1.05 0.23
CA PHE A 127 -18.82 -0.47 1.41
C PHE A 127 -19.54 -0.81 2.72
N LYS A 128 -20.81 -1.24 2.69
CA LYS A 128 -21.46 -1.71 3.92
C LYS A 128 -20.75 -2.94 4.48
N LEU A 129 -20.19 -3.79 3.62
CA LEU A 129 -19.60 -5.08 3.99
C LEU A 129 -18.27 -4.97 4.75
N ILE A 130 -17.61 -3.80 4.72
CA ILE A 130 -16.37 -3.58 5.47
C ILE A 130 -16.62 -3.17 6.93
N PHE A 131 -17.85 -2.81 7.29
CA PHE A 131 -18.16 -2.44 8.67
C PHE A 131 -18.58 -3.65 9.50
N LYS A 132 -18.00 -3.77 10.69
CA LYS A 132 -18.22 -4.87 11.63
C LYS A 132 -19.69 -5.19 11.91
N HIS A 133 -20.54 -4.17 11.99
CA HIS A 133 -21.96 -4.33 12.29
C HIS A 133 -22.78 -4.94 11.13
N ASN A 134 -22.29 -4.85 9.90
CA ASN A 134 -22.96 -5.38 8.71
C ASN A 134 -22.44 -6.76 8.29
N THR A 135 -21.34 -7.21 8.89
CA THR A 135 -20.79 -8.51 8.56
C THR A 135 -21.67 -9.60 9.18
N LYS A 136 -22.52 -10.23 8.35
CA LYS A 136 -23.16 -11.49 8.74
C LYS A 136 -22.04 -12.49 9.04
N LYS A 137 -22.14 -13.25 10.14
CA LYS A 137 -21.25 -14.37 10.45
C LYS A 137 -21.30 -15.36 9.29
N SER A 138 -20.46 -15.16 8.29
CA SER A 138 -20.29 -16.04 7.16
C SER A 138 -19.21 -17.04 7.56
N ASN A 139 -19.56 -18.32 7.65
CA ASN A 139 -18.61 -19.40 7.92
C ASN A 139 -17.68 -19.69 6.71
N SER A 140 -17.59 -18.77 5.76
CA SER A 140 -16.74 -18.89 4.59
C SER A 140 -15.29 -18.62 4.99
N ASN A 141 -14.46 -19.66 4.96
CA ASN A 141 -13.01 -19.58 5.11
C ASN A 141 -12.32 -18.72 4.03
N LEU A 142 -13.06 -18.14 3.08
CA LEU A 142 -12.52 -17.34 1.97
C LEU A 142 -12.91 -15.86 2.05
N LEU A 143 -13.61 -15.43 3.11
CA LEU A 143 -14.11 -14.06 3.22
C LEU A 143 -12.97 -13.02 3.10
N TYR A 144 -11.84 -13.27 3.78
CA TYR A 144 -10.63 -12.42 3.74
C TYR A 144 -10.13 -12.11 2.33
N ARG A 145 -10.34 -13.01 1.36
CA ARG A 145 -9.96 -12.79 -0.03
C ARG A 145 -10.81 -11.69 -0.65
N ARG A 146 -12.12 -11.72 -0.43
CA ARG A 146 -13.03 -10.67 -0.90
C ARG A 146 -12.60 -9.31 -0.36
N GLU A 147 -12.28 -9.23 0.93
CA GLU A 147 -11.86 -7.97 1.57
C GLU A 147 -10.53 -7.44 1.05
N TYR A 148 -9.55 -8.33 0.89
CA TYR A 148 -8.30 -8.00 0.23
C TYR A 148 -8.54 -7.50 -1.20
N TYR A 149 -9.34 -8.20 -2.00
CA TYR A 149 -9.65 -7.83 -3.38
C TYR A 149 -10.34 -6.47 -3.45
N PHE A 150 -11.30 -6.23 -2.56
CA PHE A 150 -12.01 -4.96 -2.47
C PHE A 150 -11.07 -3.81 -2.10
N SER A 151 -10.14 -4.02 -1.16
CA SER A 151 -9.12 -3.01 -0.84
C SER A 151 -8.23 -2.67 -2.04
N LYS A 152 -7.91 -3.65 -2.90
CA LYS A 152 -7.11 -3.44 -4.11
C LYS A 152 -7.90 -2.75 -5.24
N LEU A 153 -9.21 -3.00 -5.32
CA LEU A 153 -10.11 -2.23 -6.18
C LEU A 153 -10.17 -0.76 -5.73
N CYS A 154 -10.29 -0.52 -4.41
CA CYS A 154 -10.33 0.84 -3.87
C CYS A 154 -9.03 1.61 -4.13
N MET A 155 -7.86 0.97 -4.08
CA MET A 155 -6.59 1.60 -4.48
C MET A 155 -6.57 2.04 -5.96
N LEU A 156 -7.20 1.27 -6.86
CA LEU A 156 -7.35 1.64 -8.26
C LEU A 156 -8.26 2.88 -8.41
N TYR A 157 -9.43 2.86 -7.78
CA TYR A 157 -10.35 4.01 -7.81
C TYR A 157 -9.76 5.25 -7.15
N PHE A 158 -9.03 5.09 -6.05
CA PHE A 158 -8.34 6.19 -5.41
C PHE A 158 -7.33 6.85 -6.35
N SER A 159 -6.60 6.06 -7.13
CA SER A 159 -5.66 6.63 -8.11
C SER A 159 -6.37 7.49 -9.15
N GLN A 160 -7.51 7.00 -9.67
CA GLN A 160 -8.33 7.72 -10.64
C GLN A 160 -8.93 9.00 -10.05
N GLN A 161 -9.49 8.92 -8.84
CA GLN A 161 -10.11 10.07 -8.17
C GLN A 161 -9.06 11.11 -7.74
N LEU A 162 -7.90 10.67 -7.28
CA LEU A 162 -6.80 11.56 -6.95
C LEU A 162 -6.29 12.28 -8.20
N GLN A 163 -6.09 11.58 -9.31
CA GLN A 163 -5.69 12.19 -10.59
C GLN A 163 -6.71 13.25 -11.04
N ALA A 164 -8.00 12.90 -11.08
CA ALA A 164 -9.06 13.85 -11.44
C ALA A 164 -9.14 15.05 -10.50
N LYS A 165 -8.75 14.89 -9.23
CA LYS A 165 -8.65 16.00 -8.27
C LYS A 165 -7.43 16.87 -8.57
N LEU A 166 -6.26 16.29 -8.81
CA LEU A 166 -5.03 17.03 -9.13
C LEU A 166 -5.16 17.86 -10.42
N GLU A 167 -5.85 17.32 -11.43
CA GLU A 167 -6.16 18.05 -12.67
C GLU A 167 -6.99 19.31 -12.41
N LYS A 168 -7.96 19.26 -11.49
CA LYS A 168 -8.78 20.42 -11.12
C LYS A 168 -7.99 21.49 -10.38
N GLU A 169 -6.95 21.10 -9.64
CA GLU A 169 -6.06 22.01 -8.92
C GLU A 169 -5.00 22.64 -9.84
N ASN A 170 -4.97 22.29 -11.13
CA ASN A 170 -3.99 22.75 -12.12
C ASN A 170 -2.52 22.55 -11.69
N THR A 171 -2.25 21.46 -10.96
CA THR A 171 -0.89 21.03 -10.60
C THR A 171 -0.34 20.05 -11.62
N THR A 172 0.98 19.92 -11.67
CA THR A 172 1.73 18.94 -12.45
C THR A 172 1.91 17.60 -11.72
N ALA A 173 1.46 17.52 -10.46
CA ALA A 173 1.43 16.27 -9.72
C ALA A 173 0.51 15.25 -10.41
N CYS A 174 0.91 13.98 -10.38
CA CYS A 174 0.22 12.88 -11.04
C CYS A 174 -0.05 11.74 -10.07
N SER A 175 -1.11 10.97 -10.33
CA SER A 175 -1.48 9.79 -9.58
C SER A 175 -1.70 8.61 -10.51
N VAL A 176 -0.99 7.52 -10.24
CA VAL A 176 -1.03 6.29 -11.06
C VAL A 176 -1.25 5.06 -10.20
N SER A 177 -1.87 4.04 -10.80
CA SER A 177 -2.05 2.73 -10.17
C SER A 177 -1.18 1.69 -10.88
N VAL A 178 -0.44 0.91 -10.11
CA VAL A 178 0.46 -0.13 -10.64
C VAL A 178 0.08 -1.48 -10.04
N ASN A 179 0.02 -2.50 -10.90
CA ASN A 179 -0.02 -3.90 -10.49
C ASN A 179 1.35 -4.53 -10.79
N PRO A 180 2.14 -4.92 -9.78
CA PRO A 180 3.47 -5.48 -10.02
C PRO A 180 3.42 -6.90 -10.63
N GLY A 181 2.23 -7.48 -10.72
CA GLY A 181 2.00 -8.86 -11.13
C GLY A 181 2.18 -9.83 -9.97
N PHE A 182 2.34 -11.11 -10.29
CA PHE A 182 2.59 -12.15 -9.29
C PHE A 182 4.06 -12.11 -8.86
N VAL A 183 4.35 -11.50 -7.71
CA VAL A 183 5.70 -11.35 -7.17
C VAL A 183 5.91 -12.26 -5.97
N LYS A 184 7.07 -12.93 -5.91
CA LYS A 184 7.48 -13.77 -4.76
C LYS A 184 7.76 -12.90 -3.53
N THR A 185 6.72 -12.62 -2.75
CA THR A 185 6.78 -11.82 -1.52
C THR A 185 6.23 -12.58 -0.31
N TYR A 186 6.42 -12.03 0.88
CA TYR A 186 5.86 -12.56 2.13
C TYR A 186 4.33 -12.40 2.24
N LEU A 187 3.65 -11.83 1.24
CA LEU A 187 2.20 -11.62 1.25
C LEU A 187 1.42 -12.93 1.43
N PHE A 188 1.85 -14.03 0.79
CA PHE A 188 1.19 -15.32 0.84
C PHE A 188 1.67 -16.23 1.99
N LYS A 189 2.43 -15.71 2.96
CA LYS A 189 3.05 -16.55 4.01
C LYS A 189 2.04 -17.35 4.83
N HIS A 190 0.80 -16.85 4.96
CA HIS A 190 -0.30 -17.47 5.70
C HIS A 190 -1.22 -18.35 4.84
N GLU A 191 -0.97 -18.47 3.53
CA GLU A 191 -1.73 -19.38 2.65
C GLU A 191 -1.37 -20.85 2.91
N ALA A 192 -2.24 -21.75 2.44
CA ALA A 192 -2.01 -23.19 2.56
C ALA A 192 -0.71 -23.59 1.83
N LEU A 193 0.01 -24.60 2.36
CA LEU A 193 1.30 -25.02 1.81
C LEU A 193 1.19 -25.45 0.33
N TRP A 194 0.16 -26.23 -0.02
CA TRP A 194 -0.09 -26.64 -1.39
C TRP A 194 -0.28 -25.45 -2.34
N PHE A 195 -0.98 -24.41 -1.88
CA PHE A 195 -1.19 -23.18 -2.66
C PHE A 195 0.11 -22.41 -2.82
N ARG A 196 0.91 -22.28 -1.75
CA ARG A 196 2.25 -21.67 -1.82
C ARG A 196 3.16 -22.42 -2.79
N CYS A 197 3.17 -23.75 -2.74
CA CYS A 197 3.97 -24.58 -3.65
C CYS A 197 3.47 -24.46 -5.10
N PHE A 198 2.15 -24.45 -5.31
CA PHE A 198 1.56 -24.23 -6.63
C PHE A 198 1.99 -22.88 -7.21
N ILE A 199 1.83 -21.79 -6.45
CA ILE A 199 2.20 -20.44 -6.88
C ILE A 199 3.71 -20.35 -7.16
N LEU A 200 4.55 -20.90 -6.29
CA LEU A 200 6.01 -20.80 -6.43
C LEU A 200 6.55 -21.59 -7.61
N ASN A 201 5.97 -22.74 -7.92
CA ASN A 201 6.52 -23.66 -8.92
C ASN A 201 5.80 -23.60 -10.28
N TYR A 202 4.54 -23.16 -10.34
CA TYR A 202 3.72 -23.26 -11.56
C TYR A 202 3.18 -21.92 -12.07
N CYS A 203 3.23 -20.85 -11.27
CA CYS A 203 2.76 -19.53 -11.69
C CYS A 203 3.90 -18.57 -12.09
N PHE A 204 5.13 -19.08 -12.24
CA PHE A 204 6.33 -18.33 -12.63
C PHE A 204 6.40 -16.93 -11.99
N PRO A 205 6.39 -16.83 -10.64
CA PRO A 205 6.30 -15.55 -9.98
C PRO A 205 7.56 -14.73 -10.25
N LYS A 206 7.36 -13.44 -10.54
CA LYS A 206 8.44 -12.45 -10.66
C LYS A 206 9.25 -12.40 -9.37
N THR A 207 10.55 -12.15 -9.51
CA THR A 207 11.40 -11.76 -8.38
C THR A 207 10.96 -10.40 -7.82
N PRO A 208 11.25 -10.09 -6.54
CA PRO A 208 11.01 -8.76 -5.99
C PRO A 208 11.60 -7.62 -6.83
N LEU A 209 12.75 -7.84 -7.47
CA LEU A 209 13.38 -6.87 -8.37
C LEU A 209 12.54 -6.64 -9.63
N GLN A 210 12.11 -7.71 -10.31
CA GLN A 210 11.24 -7.61 -11.50
C GLN A 210 9.87 -7.02 -11.18
N GLY A 211 9.34 -7.28 -9.98
CA GLY A 211 8.14 -6.60 -9.48
C GLY A 211 8.37 -5.11 -9.31
N ALA A 212 9.49 -4.72 -8.67
CA ALA A 212 9.84 -3.32 -8.44
C ALA A 212 10.09 -2.53 -9.73
N GLN A 213 10.56 -3.18 -10.81
CA GLN A 213 10.75 -2.52 -12.12
C GLN A 213 9.46 -1.95 -12.72
N THR A 214 8.28 -2.45 -12.32
CA THR A 214 7.01 -1.86 -12.78
C THR A 214 6.66 -0.54 -12.09
N ILE A 215 7.40 -0.18 -11.03
CA ILE A 215 7.19 1.02 -10.21
C ILE A 215 8.21 2.12 -10.57
N LEU A 216 9.32 1.75 -11.22
CA LEU A 216 10.37 2.66 -11.70
C LEU A 216 9.96 3.28 -13.02
#